data_AF-A0A813LXJ3-F1
#
_entry.id   AF-A0A813LXJ3-F1
#
_cell.length_a   1.000
_cell.length_b   1.000
_cell.length_c   1.000
_cell.angle_alpha   90.00
_cell.angle_beta   90.00
_cell.angle_gamma   90.00
#
_symmetry.space_group_name_H-M   'P 1'
#
loop_
_entity.id
_entity.type
_entity.pdbx_description
1 polymer ?
#
loop_
_entity_poly.entity_id
_entity_poly.type
_entity_poly.pdbx_seq_one_letter_code
_entity_poly.pdbx_strand_id
1 'polypeptide(L)'
;VLEIRNESRCSPAALSMAQLNGGDHQKWRLDSKSRLVSKLGLEGPEGFCEALCLDVAGARDERGSAVIAYRQNEKDNQQWQLEAVATSSTIPGRCRVVKVISQMAGGRALTIESGDQMCRDAALEVHYLARWSDEAGLVRLQRVVWNGGTPKGIIMERLGKQLGKGTGADNKACVLQDIRNGDMSHTAAGAASSLMPVAHVLRRLHRDGYAFNDLHDGNILCCLDNNSYKVIDLGSVTLTGHWVSQLGTDYDGRWSTNRDWRAFGVAFLGLVCGGRQLNLWDLVGTNACTKMHTGAQCPWSAPVPAGDPCVLPADVSSLLVDSGMAWTHTERLNIVSALVAMFAPCINDDDICKKLGVLAGGADH
;
A
#
# COMPACT_ATOMS: atom_id res chain seq x y z
N VAL A 1 -14.24 16.26 -8.48
CA VAL A 1 -13.18 16.76 -9.39
C VAL A 1 -12.65 18.08 -8.86
N LEU A 2 -11.38 18.41 -9.10
CA LEU A 2 -10.82 19.71 -8.73
C LEU A 2 -11.50 20.81 -9.55
N GLU A 3 -12.02 21.82 -8.88
CA GLU A 3 -12.70 22.94 -9.52
C GLU A 3 -12.34 24.29 -8.91
N ILE A 4 -12.61 25.35 -9.65
CA ILE A 4 -12.72 26.71 -9.12
C ILE A 4 -14.08 26.83 -8.43
N ARG A 5 -14.07 27.07 -7.12
CA ARG A 5 -15.26 27.05 -6.28
C ARG A 5 -16.31 28.05 -6.78
N ASN A 6 -17.55 27.58 -6.93
CA ASN A 6 -18.70 28.37 -7.41
C ASN A 6 -18.44 29.11 -8.73
N GLU A 7 -17.57 28.56 -9.60
CA GLU A 7 -17.21 29.16 -10.88
C GLU A 7 -16.68 30.60 -10.75
N SER A 8 -16.01 30.90 -9.63
CA SER A 8 -15.53 32.25 -9.33
C SER A 8 -14.52 32.73 -10.37
N ARG A 9 -14.82 33.85 -11.03
CA ARG A 9 -13.89 34.56 -11.93
C ARG A 9 -13.06 35.61 -11.20
N CYS A 10 -12.94 35.52 -9.87
CA CYS A 10 -12.07 36.40 -9.10
C CYS A 10 -10.63 35.86 -9.07
N SER A 11 -9.66 36.74 -8.81
CA SER A 11 -8.28 36.35 -8.53
C SER A 11 -7.83 37.04 -7.23
N PRO A 12 -7.51 36.30 -6.15
CA PRO A 12 -7.51 34.84 -6.05
C PRO A 12 -8.93 34.22 -5.99
N ALA A 13 -9.07 33.00 -6.50
CA ALA A 13 -10.26 32.17 -6.30
C ALA A 13 -9.91 30.89 -5.54
N ALA A 14 -10.82 30.50 -4.64
CA ALA A 14 -10.69 29.25 -3.89
C ALA A 14 -10.94 28.04 -4.81
N LEU A 15 -10.25 26.94 -4.50
CA LEU A 15 -10.48 25.65 -5.12
C LEU A 15 -11.35 24.77 -4.22
N SER A 16 -12.10 23.86 -4.83
CA SER A 16 -12.87 22.83 -4.12
C SER A 16 -12.82 21.50 -4.85
N MET A 17 -13.18 20.45 -4.13
CA MET A 17 -13.60 19.18 -4.73
C MET A 17 -15.12 19.20 -4.83
N ALA A 18 -15.65 19.06 -6.05
CA ALA A 18 -17.09 18.97 -6.26
C ALA A 18 -17.48 17.93 -7.29
N GLN A 19 -18.78 17.66 -7.40
CA GLN A 19 -19.33 16.72 -8.35
C GLN A 19 -19.03 17.14 -9.79
N LEU A 20 -18.49 16.22 -10.59
CA LEU A 20 -18.29 16.42 -12.02
C LEU A 20 -19.61 16.79 -12.69
N ASN A 21 -19.70 18.01 -13.19
CA ASN A 21 -20.81 18.54 -13.97
C ASN A 21 -20.38 18.90 -15.40
N GLY A 22 -19.06 18.82 -15.69
CA GLY A 22 -18.51 19.12 -17.01
C GLY A 22 -18.42 20.62 -17.32
N GLY A 23 -18.61 21.49 -16.33
CA GLY A 23 -18.42 22.93 -16.44
C GLY A 23 -16.96 23.31 -16.66
N ASP A 24 -16.73 24.50 -17.21
CA ASP A 24 -15.38 24.96 -17.56
C ASP A 24 -14.50 25.25 -16.33
N HIS A 25 -15.13 25.54 -15.19
CA HIS A 25 -14.48 25.64 -13.87
C HIS A 25 -13.86 24.32 -13.37
N GLN A 26 -14.20 23.17 -13.98
CA GLN A 26 -13.69 21.84 -13.64
C GLN A 26 -12.68 21.30 -14.66
N LYS A 27 -12.37 22.06 -15.72
CA LYS A 27 -11.50 21.64 -16.81
C LYS A 27 -10.16 22.35 -16.72
N TRP A 28 -9.11 21.54 -16.72
CA TRP A 28 -7.72 22.01 -16.62
C TRP A 28 -6.91 21.48 -17.79
N ARG A 29 -6.03 22.31 -18.31
CA ARG A 29 -5.06 21.96 -19.35
C ARG A 29 -3.65 22.24 -18.84
N LEU A 30 -2.74 21.28 -18.99
CA LEU A 30 -1.32 21.56 -18.86
C LEU A 30 -0.85 22.30 -20.12
N ASP A 31 -0.27 23.49 -19.96
CA ASP A 31 0.31 24.25 -21.06
C ASP A 31 1.80 23.93 -21.28
N SER A 32 2.42 24.56 -22.29
CA SER A 32 3.83 24.35 -22.64
C SER A 32 4.82 24.88 -21.59
N LYS A 33 4.35 25.69 -20.63
CA LYS A 33 5.14 26.18 -19.49
C LYS A 33 4.86 25.37 -18.22
N SER A 34 4.26 24.18 -18.37
CA SER A 34 3.91 23.30 -17.25
C SER A 34 2.89 23.92 -16.29
N ARG A 35 2.04 24.84 -16.73
CA ARG A 35 0.99 25.43 -15.89
C ARG A 35 -0.31 24.67 -16.06
N LEU A 36 -1.01 24.40 -14.97
CA LEU A 36 -2.38 23.88 -15.00
C LEU A 36 -3.34 25.06 -15.17
N VAL A 37 -3.74 25.32 -16.41
CA VAL A 37 -4.59 26.44 -16.82
C VAL A 37 -6.06 26.00 -16.84
N SER A 38 -6.92 26.75 -16.14
CA SER A 38 -8.36 26.53 -16.14
C SER A 38 -8.99 26.97 -17.46
N LYS A 39 -10.03 26.26 -17.92
CA LYS A 39 -10.83 26.69 -19.07
C LYS A 39 -11.75 27.89 -18.75
N LEU A 40 -12.08 28.15 -17.48
CA LEU A 40 -12.99 29.22 -17.08
C LEU A 40 -12.46 30.61 -17.46
N GLY A 41 -11.20 30.92 -17.11
CA GLY A 41 -10.58 32.25 -17.32
C GLY A 41 -11.21 33.40 -16.51
N LEU A 42 -10.50 34.52 -16.42
CA LEU A 42 -11.01 35.80 -15.94
C LEU A 42 -11.71 36.52 -17.08
N GLU A 43 -12.87 37.13 -16.81
CA GLU A 43 -13.50 38.06 -17.76
C GLU A 43 -12.84 39.44 -17.59
N GLY A 44 -12.15 39.92 -18.62
CA GLY A 44 -11.59 41.27 -18.68
C GLY A 44 -12.51 42.24 -19.44
N PRO A 45 -12.31 43.56 -19.23
CA PRO A 45 -12.94 44.56 -20.09
C PRO A 45 -12.52 44.33 -21.55
N GLU A 46 -13.44 44.57 -22.49
CA GLU A 46 -13.25 44.40 -23.94
C GLU A 46 -13.07 42.96 -24.45
N GLY A 47 -13.47 41.95 -23.66
CA GLY A 47 -13.45 40.55 -24.11
C GLY A 47 -12.08 39.87 -24.06
N PHE A 48 -11.09 40.51 -23.42
CA PHE A 48 -9.84 39.85 -23.07
C PHE A 48 -10.08 38.84 -21.93
N CYS A 49 -9.86 37.56 -22.22
CA CYS A 49 -9.86 36.53 -21.18
C CYS A 49 -8.44 36.29 -20.66
N GLU A 50 -8.19 36.65 -19.41
CA GLU A 50 -6.92 36.36 -18.76
C GLU A 50 -6.98 34.97 -18.12
N ALA A 51 -5.90 34.19 -18.24
CA ALA A 51 -5.88 32.81 -17.77
C ALA A 51 -5.83 32.73 -16.24
N LEU A 52 -6.61 31.81 -15.67
CA LEU A 52 -6.46 31.36 -14.29
C LEU A 52 -5.59 30.09 -14.27
N CYS A 53 -4.57 30.08 -13.43
CA CYS A 53 -3.66 28.97 -13.23
C CYS A 53 -3.77 28.44 -11.80
N LEU A 54 -3.49 27.15 -11.64
CA LEU A 54 -3.25 26.55 -10.34
C LEU A 54 -1.98 27.16 -9.73
N ASP A 55 -2.09 27.73 -8.54
CA ASP A 55 -1.05 28.56 -7.92
C ASP A 55 -0.88 28.20 -6.43
N VAL A 56 0.36 28.05 -5.97
CA VAL A 56 0.66 27.96 -4.53
C VAL A 56 0.62 29.35 -3.93
N ALA A 57 -0.36 29.58 -3.04
CA ALA A 57 -0.71 30.90 -2.53
C ALA A 57 0.51 31.61 -1.91
N GLY A 58 0.80 32.81 -2.43
CA GLY A 58 1.91 33.63 -1.96
C GLY A 58 3.30 33.05 -2.22
N ALA A 59 3.42 32.06 -3.11
CA ALA A 59 4.67 31.34 -3.41
C ALA A 59 5.35 30.78 -2.15
N ARG A 60 4.54 30.35 -1.16
CA ARG A 60 5.05 29.76 0.08
C ARG A 60 5.47 28.31 -0.16
N ASP A 61 6.76 28.06 -0.14
CA ASP A 61 7.31 26.73 -0.34
C ASP A 61 7.39 25.94 0.98
N GLU A 62 6.24 25.81 1.64
CA GLU A 62 6.08 25.11 2.92
C GLU A 62 4.91 24.13 2.88
N ARG A 63 4.98 23.06 3.68
CA ARG A 63 3.90 22.07 3.78
C ARG A 63 2.63 22.73 4.32
N GLY A 64 1.48 22.38 3.73
CA GLY A 64 0.18 22.95 4.13
C GLY A 64 -0.15 24.29 3.46
N SER A 65 0.75 24.80 2.61
CA SER A 65 0.45 25.98 1.79
C SER A 65 -0.79 25.73 0.92
N ALA A 66 -1.73 26.66 0.96
CA ALA A 66 -2.94 26.58 0.18
C ALA A 66 -2.65 26.67 -1.31
N VAL A 67 -3.42 25.93 -2.10
CA VAL A 67 -3.42 26.03 -3.56
C VAL A 67 -4.72 26.71 -3.99
N ILE A 68 -4.58 27.70 -4.87
CA ILE A 68 -5.65 28.58 -5.32
C ILE A 68 -5.67 28.64 -6.84
N ALA A 69 -6.76 29.16 -7.41
CA ALA A 69 -6.75 29.67 -8.76
C ALA A 69 -6.29 31.13 -8.71
N TYR A 70 -5.25 31.46 -9.47
CA TYR A 70 -4.72 32.81 -9.52
C TYR A 70 -4.44 33.22 -10.97
N ARG A 71 -4.46 34.53 -11.22
CA ARG A 71 -4.02 35.12 -12.48
C ARG A 71 -2.70 34.53 -12.94
N GLN A 72 -2.65 34.14 -14.21
CA GLN A 72 -1.44 33.62 -14.83
C GLN A 72 -0.26 34.57 -14.61
N ASN A 73 0.84 34.03 -14.13
CA ASN A 73 2.13 34.69 -14.06
C ASN A 73 3.22 33.72 -14.54
N GLU A 74 4.46 34.17 -14.46
CA GLU A 74 5.64 33.46 -14.97
C GLU A 74 6.53 32.94 -13.83
N LYS A 75 5.97 32.79 -12.62
CA LYS A 75 6.69 32.32 -11.44
C LYS A 75 6.54 30.81 -11.26
N ASP A 76 7.49 30.20 -10.55
CA ASP A 76 7.55 28.75 -10.33
C ASP A 76 6.39 28.22 -9.50
N ASN A 77 5.73 29.07 -8.70
CA ASN A 77 4.57 28.68 -7.90
C ASN A 77 3.30 28.38 -8.73
N GLN A 78 3.37 28.51 -10.07
CA GLN A 78 2.34 28.07 -11.01
C GLN A 78 2.79 26.93 -11.93
N GLN A 79 4.02 26.44 -11.76
CA GLN A 79 4.58 25.38 -12.60
C GLN A 79 4.42 24.03 -11.89
N TRP A 80 3.95 23.03 -12.63
CA TRP A 80 3.57 21.72 -12.12
C TRP A 80 4.13 20.61 -13.00
N GLN A 81 4.76 19.63 -12.39
CA GLN A 81 5.12 18.38 -13.02
C GLN A 81 4.00 17.35 -12.82
N LEU A 82 3.60 16.68 -13.89
CA LEU A 82 2.69 15.53 -13.83
C LEU A 82 3.51 14.26 -13.91
N GLU A 83 3.70 13.59 -12.77
CA GLU A 83 4.36 12.29 -12.70
C GLU A 83 3.31 11.19 -12.87
N ALA A 84 3.46 10.33 -13.88
CA ALA A 84 2.54 9.21 -14.07
C ALA A 84 2.72 8.19 -12.93
N VAL A 85 1.66 7.98 -12.16
CA VAL A 85 1.61 6.96 -11.10
C VAL A 85 1.19 5.63 -11.71
N ALA A 86 0.23 5.66 -12.64
CA ALA A 86 -0.22 4.49 -13.35
C ALA A 86 -0.66 4.84 -14.77
N THR A 87 -0.21 4.02 -15.71
CA THR A 87 -0.76 4.00 -17.08
C THR A 87 -1.55 2.72 -17.23
N SER A 88 -2.85 2.79 -17.00
CA SER A 88 -3.69 1.62 -17.24
C SER A 88 -3.85 1.42 -18.74
N SER A 89 -3.23 0.37 -19.28
CA SER A 89 -3.56 -0.18 -20.60
C SER A 89 -4.91 -0.91 -20.61
N THR A 90 -5.48 -1.18 -19.42
CA THR A 90 -6.68 -2.00 -19.20
C THR A 90 -7.96 -1.20 -18.94
N ILE A 91 -7.88 0.11 -18.63
CA ILE A 91 -9.04 1.01 -18.54
C ILE A 91 -9.29 1.59 -19.94
N PRO A 92 -10.43 1.27 -20.60
CA PRO A 92 -10.77 1.87 -21.88
C PRO A 92 -10.88 3.38 -21.72
N GLY A 93 -10.08 4.13 -22.48
CA GLY A 93 -10.05 5.60 -22.46
C GLY A 93 -8.91 6.21 -21.63
N ARG A 94 -7.65 5.83 -21.90
CA ARG A 94 -6.40 6.56 -21.53
C ARG A 94 -6.41 7.27 -20.16
N CYS A 95 -6.97 6.64 -19.13
CA CYS A 95 -7.00 7.26 -17.81
C CYS A 95 -5.60 7.10 -17.20
N ARG A 96 -4.86 8.22 -17.11
CA ARG A 96 -3.58 8.29 -16.43
C ARG A 96 -3.81 8.83 -15.03
N VAL A 97 -3.45 8.05 -14.01
CA VAL A 97 -3.36 8.59 -12.66
C VAL A 97 -2.03 9.32 -12.57
N VAL A 98 -2.07 10.60 -12.24
CA VAL A 98 -0.87 11.44 -12.14
C VAL A 98 -0.76 12.03 -10.74
N LYS A 99 0.46 12.13 -10.25
CA LYS A 99 0.83 12.95 -9.11
C LYS A 99 1.17 14.34 -9.64
N VAL A 100 0.53 15.37 -9.08
CA VAL A 100 0.77 16.77 -9.44
C VAL A 100 1.79 17.33 -8.46
N ILE A 101 2.96 17.73 -8.95
CA ILE A 101 4.11 18.14 -8.13
C ILE A 101 4.47 19.57 -8.48
N SER A 102 4.57 20.45 -7.48
CA SER A 102 5.04 21.82 -7.67
C SER A 102 6.49 21.81 -8.13
N GLN A 103 6.83 22.64 -9.12
CA GLN A 103 8.22 22.84 -9.57
C GLN A 103 8.99 23.87 -8.73
N MET A 104 8.39 24.38 -7.65
CA MET A 104 9.13 25.13 -6.64
C MET A 104 10.23 24.27 -6.01
N ALA A 105 11.22 24.92 -5.37
CA ALA A 105 12.45 24.28 -4.89
C ALA A 105 12.24 23.00 -4.08
N GLY A 106 11.21 22.92 -3.23
CA GLY A 106 10.95 21.73 -2.43
C GLY A 106 10.12 20.62 -3.08
N GLY A 107 9.70 20.75 -4.35
CA GLY A 107 9.13 19.63 -5.11
C GLY A 107 7.88 19.00 -4.47
N ARG A 108 7.01 19.81 -3.85
CA ARG A 108 5.90 19.32 -3.02
C ARG A 108 4.70 18.86 -3.86
N ALA A 109 4.07 17.76 -3.46
CA ALA A 109 2.89 17.22 -4.13
C ALA A 109 1.61 17.98 -3.72
N LEU A 110 0.72 18.22 -4.67
CA LEU A 110 -0.65 18.65 -4.40
C LEU A 110 -1.40 17.51 -3.69
N THR A 111 -1.95 17.80 -2.52
CA THR A 111 -2.77 16.86 -1.75
C THR A 111 -4.12 17.48 -1.44
N ILE A 112 -5.09 16.63 -1.13
CA ILE A 112 -6.39 17.07 -0.60
C ILE A 112 -6.32 16.92 0.91
N GLU A 113 -6.31 18.04 1.63
CA GLU A 113 -6.69 18.00 3.05
C GLU A 113 -8.21 17.97 3.16
N SER A 114 -8.77 16.77 3.04
CA SER A 114 -10.19 16.52 3.28
C SER A 114 -10.43 16.28 4.77
N GLY A 115 -11.32 17.00 5.44
CA GLY A 115 -11.76 16.58 6.79
C GLY A 115 -12.39 15.18 6.80
N ASP A 116 -12.78 14.66 5.63
CA ASP A 116 -13.29 13.32 5.42
C ASP A 116 -12.14 12.33 5.18
N GLN A 117 -11.81 11.57 6.23
CA GLN A 117 -10.80 10.52 6.26
C GLN A 117 -11.10 9.40 5.24
N MET A 118 -12.37 9.01 5.08
CA MET A 118 -12.79 7.95 4.17
C MET A 118 -12.44 8.28 2.71
N CYS A 119 -12.64 9.55 2.32
CA CYS A 119 -12.25 10.01 0.98
C CYS A 119 -10.72 10.01 0.78
N ARG A 120 -9.93 10.29 1.83
CA ARG A 120 -8.45 10.22 1.75
C ARG A 120 -8.00 8.78 1.60
N ASP A 121 -8.52 7.87 2.42
CA ASP A 121 -8.13 6.46 2.43
C ASP A 121 -8.45 5.81 1.08
N ALA A 122 -9.65 6.06 0.53
CA ALA A 122 -10.02 5.56 -0.79
C ALA A 122 -9.13 6.11 -1.93
N ALA A 123 -8.70 7.38 -1.84
CA ALA A 123 -7.80 7.97 -2.82
C ALA A 123 -6.37 7.40 -2.71
N LEU A 124 -5.89 7.16 -1.49
CA LEU A 124 -4.60 6.52 -1.23
C LEU A 124 -4.61 5.07 -1.69
N GLU A 125 -5.65 4.31 -1.39
CA GLU A 125 -5.79 2.93 -1.84
C GLU A 125 -5.77 2.84 -3.37
N VAL A 126 -6.54 3.70 -4.06
CA VAL A 126 -6.49 3.80 -5.53
C VAL A 126 -5.09 4.17 -6.02
N HIS A 127 -4.41 5.12 -5.37
CA HIS A 127 -3.06 5.52 -5.72
C HIS A 127 -2.08 4.35 -5.63
N TYR A 128 -2.09 3.62 -4.51
CA TYR A 128 -1.19 2.50 -4.26
C TYR A 128 -1.48 1.31 -5.17
N LEU A 129 -2.76 0.94 -5.33
CA LEU A 129 -3.18 -0.13 -6.25
C LEU A 129 -2.77 0.17 -7.69
N ALA A 130 -2.85 1.44 -8.09
CA ALA A 130 -2.44 1.86 -9.42
C ALA A 130 -0.91 1.85 -9.57
N ARG A 131 -0.18 2.32 -8.55
CA ARG A 131 1.29 2.43 -8.54
C ARG A 131 2.00 1.09 -8.70
N TRP A 132 1.51 0.04 -8.04
CA TRP A 132 2.12 -1.30 -8.05
C TRP A 132 1.27 -2.32 -8.83
N SER A 133 0.45 -1.83 -9.77
CA SER A 133 -0.52 -2.65 -10.52
C SER A 133 0.10 -3.76 -11.39
N ASP A 134 1.41 -3.70 -11.64
CA ASP A 134 2.20 -4.68 -12.37
C ASP A 134 2.76 -5.80 -11.49
N GLU A 135 2.70 -5.66 -10.16
CA GLU A 135 3.18 -6.69 -9.24
C GLU A 135 2.24 -7.90 -9.21
N ALA A 136 2.77 -9.09 -9.49
CA ALA A 136 1.99 -10.31 -9.61
C ALA A 136 1.27 -10.70 -8.30
N GLY A 137 1.85 -10.36 -7.15
CA GLY A 137 1.28 -10.61 -5.83
C GLY A 137 0.29 -9.55 -5.35
N LEU A 138 0.00 -8.52 -6.14
CA LEU A 138 -0.99 -7.51 -5.79
C LEU A 138 -2.28 -7.75 -6.57
N VAL A 139 -3.41 -7.54 -5.91
CA VAL A 139 -4.72 -7.54 -6.57
C VAL A 139 -4.76 -6.48 -7.67
N ARG A 140 -5.17 -6.90 -8.86
CA ARG A 140 -5.25 -6.02 -10.02
C ARG A 140 -6.46 -5.09 -9.88
N LEU A 141 -6.19 -3.79 -9.86
CA LEU A 141 -7.21 -2.77 -10.06
C LEU A 141 -7.72 -2.83 -11.51
N GLN A 142 -8.99 -3.18 -11.69
CA GLN A 142 -9.63 -3.22 -13.01
C GLN A 142 -10.23 -1.87 -13.38
N ARG A 143 -10.94 -1.25 -12.43
CA ARG A 143 -11.64 0.02 -12.66
C ARG A 143 -11.86 0.76 -11.36
N VAL A 144 -11.76 2.08 -11.41
CA VAL A 144 -12.25 2.95 -10.34
C VAL A 144 -13.63 3.47 -10.76
N VAL A 145 -14.63 3.29 -9.91
CA VAL A 145 -15.98 3.83 -10.10
C VAL A 145 -16.01 5.20 -9.45
N TRP A 146 -16.17 6.21 -10.29
CA TRP A 146 -16.25 7.60 -9.86
C TRP A 146 -17.72 8.01 -9.78
N ASN A 147 -18.09 8.71 -8.70
CA ASN A 147 -19.30 9.52 -8.69
C ASN A 147 -18.89 10.94 -8.29
N GLY A 148 -19.04 11.88 -9.22
CA GLY A 148 -18.66 13.26 -8.97
C GLY A 148 -17.16 13.50 -8.79
N GLY A 149 -16.29 12.62 -9.30
CA GLY A 149 -14.84 12.73 -9.11
C GLY A 149 -14.35 12.42 -7.70
N THR A 150 -15.19 11.79 -6.88
CA THR A 150 -14.78 11.02 -5.71
C THR A 150 -14.87 9.53 -6.08
N PRO A 151 -13.87 8.70 -5.73
CA PRO A 151 -13.99 7.26 -5.91
C PRO A 151 -15.11 6.75 -4.99
N LYS A 152 -16.16 6.15 -5.56
CA LYS A 152 -17.26 5.50 -4.83
C LYS A 152 -17.06 4.00 -4.67
N GLY A 153 -16.15 3.43 -5.46
CA GLY A 153 -15.80 2.04 -5.36
C GLY A 153 -14.62 1.73 -6.26
N ILE A 154 -13.92 0.67 -5.89
CA ILE A 154 -12.87 0.05 -6.69
C ILE A 154 -13.40 -1.29 -7.17
N ILE A 155 -13.22 -1.57 -8.46
CA ILE A 155 -13.45 -2.88 -9.03
C ILE A 155 -12.08 -3.50 -9.19
N MET A 156 -11.87 -4.59 -8.48
CA MET A 156 -10.66 -5.39 -8.49
C MET A 156 -10.91 -6.70 -9.21
N GLU A 157 -9.84 -7.37 -9.63
CA GLU A 157 -9.97 -8.72 -10.16
C GLU A 157 -10.61 -9.66 -9.13
N ARG A 158 -11.30 -10.67 -9.64
CA ARG A 158 -11.98 -11.65 -8.79
C ARG A 158 -10.94 -12.62 -8.23
N LEU A 159 -10.84 -12.66 -6.90
CA LEU A 159 -10.03 -13.64 -6.16
C LEU A 159 -10.92 -14.67 -5.46
N GLY A 160 -10.29 -15.74 -4.98
CA GLY A 160 -10.91 -16.84 -4.25
C GLY A 160 -10.99 -16.61 -2.75
N LYS A 161 -10.80 -17.69 -1.98
CA LYS A 161 -10.85 -17.65 -0.51
C LYS A 161 -9.71 -16.81 0.06
N GLN A 162 -9.98 -16.13 1.17
CA GLN A 162 -8.92 -15.59 2.04
C GLN A 162 -8.06 -16.73 2.58
N LEU A 163 -6.78 -16.45 2.80
CA LEU A 163 -5.85 -17.41 3.37
C LEU A 163 -6.34 -17.85 4.75
N GLY A 164 -6.65 -16.90 5.64
CA GLY A 164 -7.28 -17.18 6.93
C GLY A 164 -8.52 -16.33 7.18
N LYS A 165 -9.09 -16.41 8.38
CA LYS A 165 -10.35 -15.73 8.69
C LYS A 165 -10.22 -14.20 8.81
N GLY A 166 -8.99 -13.69 8.95
CA GLY A 166 -8.72 -12.29 9.27
C GLY A 166 -9.40 -11.89 10.58
N THR A 167 -10.11 -10.76 10.55
CA THR A 167 -10.95 -10.27 11.66
C THR A 167 -12.37 -10.87 11.66
N GLY A 168 -12.66 -11.82 10.77
CA GLY A 168 -13.96 -12.45 10.65
C GLY A 168 -14.29 -13.45 11.76
N ALA A 169 -15.55 -13.87 11.81
CA ALA A 169 -16.03 -14.89 12.75
C ALA A 169 -15.31 -16.24 12.60
N ASP A 170 -15.28 -17.03 13.66
CA ASP A 170 -14.56 -18.32 13.73
C ASP A 170 -15.01 -19.36 12.70
N ASN A 171 -16.22 -19.23 12.17
CA ASN A 171 -16.79 -20.13 11.16
C ASN A 171 -16.56 -19.67 9.71
N LYS A 172 -15.77 -18.62 9.48
CA LYS A 172 -15.52 -18.10 8.15
C LYS A 172 -14.66 -19.08 7.33
N ALA A 173 -15.22 -19.56 6.22
CA ALA A 173 -14.52 -20.40 5.26
C ALA A 173 -13.26 -19.70 4.72
N CYS A 174 -12.10 -20.35 4.90
CA CYS A 174 -10.78 -19.86 4.47
C CYS A 174 -9.84 -21.02 4.13
N VAL A 175 -8.73 -20.73 3.44
CA VAL A 175 -7.79 -21.77 2.98
C VAL A 175 -7.17 -22.53 4.16
N LEU A 176 -6.76 -21.84 5.22
CA LEU A 176 -6.21 -22.49 6.42
C LEU A 176 -7.21 -23.44 7.08
N GLN A 177 -8.51 -23.17 6.98
CA GLN A 177 -9.54 -24.09 7.46
C GLN A 177 -9.64 -25.33 6.57
N ASP A 178 -9.63 -25.16 5.24
CA ASP A 178 -9.63 -26.28 4.30
C ASP A 178 -8.43 -27.22 4.56
N ILE A 179 -7.25 -26.66 4.85
CA ILE A 179 -6.06 -27.46 5.17
C ILE A 179 -6.25 -28.26 6.47
N ARG A 180 -6.78 -27.63 7.53
CA ARG A 180 -7.05 -28.33 8.80
C ARG A 180 -8.06 -29.46 8.66
N ASN A 181 -9.04 -29.28 7.78
CA ASN A 181 -10.05 -30.29 7.50
C ASN A 181 -9.53 -31.43 6.60
N GLY A 182 -8.36 -31.26 6.00
CA GLY A 182 -7.82 -32.20 5.00
C GLY A 182 -8.41 -32.05 3.60
N ASP A 183 -9.18 -31.00 3.35
CA ASP A 183 -9.76 -30.68 2.04
C ASP A 183 -8.70 -30.12 1.07
N MET A 184 -7.57 -29.63 1.62
CA MET A 184 -6.44 -29.09 0.89
C MET A 184 -5.13 -29.45 1.60
N SER A 185 -4.01 -29.47 0.88
CA SER A 185 -2.69 -29.63 1.48
C SER A 185 -1.65 -28.80 0.75
N HIS A 186 -0.68 -28.24 1.48
CA HIS A 186 0.51 -27.62 0.92
C HIS A 186 1.75 -28.39 1.34
N THR A 187 2.64 -28.68 0.39
CA THR A 187 4.04 -28.98 0.71
C THR A 187 4.75 -27.68 1.09
N ALA A 188 5.91 -27.78 1.75
CA ALA A 188 6.70 -26.59 2.07
C ALA A 188 7.11 -25.80 0.81
N ALA A 189 7.51 -26.52 -0.24
CA ALA A 189 7.82 -25.93 -1.55
C ALA A 189 6.59 -25.30 -2.21
N GLY A 190 5.43 -25.95 -2.12
CA GLY A 190 4.17 -25.42 -2.64
C GLY A 190 3.74 -24.16 -1.92
N ALA A 191 3.83 -24.12 -0.58
CA ALA A 191 3.58 -22.93 0.23
C ALA A 191 4.51 -21.78 -0.16
N ALA A 192 5.82 -22.03 -0.24
CA ALA A 192 6.81 -21.02 -0.63
C ALA A 192 6.55 -20.48 -2.05
N SER A 193 6.30 -21.37 -3.01
CA SER A 193 5.97 -20.99 -4.39
C SER A 193 4.70 -20.15 -4.47
N SER A 194 3.65 -20.56 -3.76
CA SER A 194 2.34 -19.88 -3.79
C SER A 194 2.38 -18.48 -3.18
N LEU A 195 3.19 -18.25 -2.16
CA LEU A 195 3.33 -16.95 -1.48
C LEU A 195 4.44 -16.07 -2.07
N MET A 196 5.29 -16.59 -2.96
CA MET A 196 6.38 -15.83 -3.59
C MET A 196 5.91 -14.52 -4.23
N PRO A 197 4.77 -14.46 -4.96
CA PRO A 197 4.29 -13.19 -5.50
C PRO A 197 4.04 -12.13 -4.42
N VAL A 198 3.49 -12.53 -3.26
CA VAL A 198 3.27 -11.63 -2.11
C VAL A 198 4.60 -11.15 -1.53
N ALA A 199 5.59 -12.04 -1.41
CA ALA A 199 6.95 -11.66 -0.96
C ALA A 199 7.58 -10.60 -1.87
N HIS A 200 7.38 -10.72 -3.19
CA HIS A 200 7.86 -9.72 -4.15
C HIS A 200 7.17 -8.36 -4.01
N VAL A 201 5.86 -8.32 -3.72
CA VAL A 201 5.15 -7.07 -3.41
C VAL A 201 5.76 -6.38 -2.19
N LEU A 202 5.99 -7.11 -1.09
CA LEU A 202 6.58 -6.53 0.13
C LEU A 202 7.97 -5.96 -0.15
N ARG A 203 8.83 -6.73 -0.82
CA ARG A 203 10.15 -6.26 -1.27
C ARG A 203 10.05 -5.00 -2.13
N ARG A 204 9.08 -4.92 -3.04
CA ARG A 204 8.85 -3.75 -3.89
C ARG A 204 8.44 -2.52 -3.07
N LEU A 205 7.47 -2.69 -2.16
CA LEU A 205 7.00 -1.64 -1.26
C LEU A 205 8.15 -1.06 -0.43
N HIS A 206 8.93 -1.93 0.20
CA HIS A 206 10.04 -1.54 1.08
C HIS A 206 11.12 -0.78 0.30
N ARG A 207 11.47 -1.25 -0.90
CA ARG A 207 12.42 -0.56 -1.80
C ARG A 207 11.92 0.82 -2.22
N ASP A 208 10.61 0.98 -2.38
CA ASP A 208 9.98 2.27 -2.69
C ASP A 208 9.82 3.18 -1.45
N GLY A 209 10.23 2.72 -0.26
CA GLY A 209 10.15 3.46 1.00
C GLY A 209 8.80 3.37 1.71
N TYR A 210 7.99 2.35 1.41
CA TYR A 210 6.68 2.11 2.00
C TYR A 210 6.65 0.81 2.80
N ALA A 211 5.74 0.72 3.77
CA ALA A 211 5.38 -0.49 4.49
C ALA A 211 3.88 -0.73 4.37
N PHE A 212 3.47 -2.00 4.28
CA PHE A 212 2.10 -2.47 4.17
C PHE A 212 1.30 -2.17 5.45
N ASN A 213 1.91 -2.40 6.61
CA ASN A 213 1.41 -2.09 7.95
C ASN A 213 0.15 -2.86 8.43
N ASP A 214 -0.64 -3.45 7.56
CA ASP A 214 -1.85 -4.22 7.90
C ASP A 214 -1.89 -5.58 7.17
N LEU A 215 -0.72 -6.18 6.95
CA LEU A 215 -0.64 -7.47 6.28
C LEU A 215 -1.14 -8.54 7.24
N HIS A 216 -2.19 -9.25 6.89
CA HIS A 216 -2.67 -10.40 7.65
C HIS A 216 -3.32 -11.44 6.75
N ASP A 217 -3.60 -12.63 7.29
CA ASP A 217 -4.16 -13.76 6.54
C ASP A 217 -5.54 -13.47 5.89
N GLY A 218 -6.33 -12.54 6.45
CA GLY A 218 -7.53 -12.00 5.81
C GLY A 218 -7.28 -11.07 4.60
N ASN A 219 -6.11 -10.43 4.52
CA ASN A 219 -5.73 -9.54 3.42
C ASN A 219 -4.92 -10.27 2.34
N ILE A 220 -4.76 -11.59 2.47
CA ILE A 220 -4.10 -12.46 1.49
C ILE A 220 -5.17 -13.39 0.90
N LEU A 221 -5.42 -13.33 -0.40
CA LEU A 221 -6.44 -14.12 -1.08
C LEU A 221 -5.82 -15.05 -2.11
N CYS A 222 -6.37 -16.26 -2.21
CA CYS A 222 -5.97 -17.24 -3.21
C CYS A 222 -6.49 -16.86 -4.59
N CYS A 223 -5.64 -16.97 -5.60
CA CYS A 223 -6.03 -16.82 -7.00
C CYS A 223 -6.82 -18.03 -7.47
N LEU A 224 -7.87 -17.80 -8.26
CA LEU A 224 -8.74 -18.87 -8.77
C LEU A 224 -8.02 -19.82 -9.75
N ASP A 225 -6.97 -19.35 -10.40
CA ASP A 225 -6.44 -20.00 -11.61
C ASP A 225 -5.13 -20.78 -11.39
N ASN A 226 -4.37 -20.47 -10.34
CA ASN A 226 -2.97 -20.94 -10.21
C ASN A 226 -2.50 -21.22 -8.78
N ASN A 227 -3.41 -21.27 -7.79
CA ASN A 227 -3.11 -21.47 -6.36
C ASN A 227 -2.03 -20.52 -5.79
N SER A 228 -1.74 -19.41 -6.47
CA SER A 228 -0.88 -18.34 -5.94
C SER A 228 -1.70 -17.39 -5.08
N TYR A 229 -1.03 -16.60 -4.26
CA TYR A 229 -1.68 -15.63 -3.39
C TYR A 229 -1.43 -14.20 -3.85
N LYS A 230 -2.41 -13.35 -3.55
CA LYS A 230 -2.32 -11.91 -3.72
C LYS A 230 -2.75 -11.16 -2.48
N VAL A 231 -2.13 -10.03 -2.23
CA VAL A 231 -2.57 -9.09 -1.20
C VAL A 231 -3.64 -8.15 -1.72
N ILE A 232 -4.55 -7.79 -0.82
CA ILE A 232 -5.60 -6.78 -1.00
C ILE A 232 -5.47 -5.72 0.10
N ASP A 233 -6.25 -4.65 0.02
CA ASP A 233 -6.36 -3.63 1.07
C ASP A 233 -5.04 -2.90 1.35
N LEU A 234 -4.79 -1.86 0.56
CA LEU A 234 -3.62 -0.98 0.72
C LEU A 234 -3.94 0.28 1.53
N GLY A 235 -5.09 0.32 2.23
CA GLY A 235 -5.54 1.50 2.97
C GLY A 235 -4.57 1.94 4.07
N SER A 236 -3.84 0.98 4.66
CA SER A 236 -2.87 1.21 5.73
C SER A 236 -1.42 1.37 5.26
N VAL A 237 -1.16 1.35 3.94
CA VAL A 237 0.19 1.55 3.42
C VAL A 237 0.68 2.96 3.78
N THR A 238 1.85 3.04 4.42
CA THR A 238 2.48 4.31 4.80
C THR A 238 3.96 4.30 4.48
N LEU A 239 4.60 5.47 4.54
CA LEU A 239 6.07 5.55 4.48
C LEU A 239 6.68 4.77 5.65
N THR A 240 7.79 4.07 5.42
CA THR A 240 8.42 3.23 6.46
C THR A 240 8.74 4.01 7.73
N GLY A 241 9.20 5.26 7.63
CA GLY A 241 9.49 6.11 8.79
C GLY A 241 8.28 6.81 9.44
N HIS A 242 7.04 6.51 9.01
CA HIS A 242 5.84 7.25 9.45
C HIS A 242 5.63 7.24 10.96
N TRP A 243 6.01 6.16 11.64
CA TRP A 243 5.76 5.96 13.06
C TRP A 243 6.72 6.70 13.98
N VAL A 244 7.85 7.19 13.49
CA VAL A 244 8.84 7.92 14.29
C VAL A 244 8.22 9.11 15.01
N SER A 245 7.35 9.86 14.32
CA SER A 245 6.68 11.02 14.91
C SER A 245 5.59 10.67 15.93
N GLN A 246 5.06 9.44 15.90
CA GLN A 246 3.94 9.02 16.75
C GLN A 246 4.39 8.19 17.95
N LEU A 247 5.37 7.31 17.73
CA LEU A 247 5.79 6.28 18.69
C LEU A 247 7.24 6.44 19.15
N GLY A 248 8.03 7.30 18.50
CA GLY A 248 9.43 7.58 18.83
C GLY A 248 10.44 6.94 17.87
N THR A 249 11.71 7.27 18.06
CA THR A 249 12.82 6.90 17.14
C THR A 249 13.07 5.41 17.01
N ASP A 250 12.64 4.61 17.98
CA ASP A 250 12.79 3.15 17.94
C ASP A 250 11.80 2.50 16.95
N TYR A 251 10.77 3.23 16.52
CA TYR A 251 9.77 2.81 15.54
C TYR A 251 10.08 3.40 14.16
N ASP A 252 11.34 3.23 13.74
CA ASP A 252 11.85 3.72 12.45
C ASP A 252 11.41 2.85 11.26
N GLY A 253 11.96 3.16 10.08
CA GLY A 253 11.65 2.42 8.87
C GLY A 253 11.95 0.93 8.93
N ARG A 254 12.98 0.51 9.70
CA ARG A 254 13.32 -0.91 9.86
C ARG A 254 12.26 -1.62 10.68
N TRP A 255 11.69 -0.95 11.68
CA TRP A 255 10.61 -1.53 12.46
C TRP A 255 9.37 -1.84 11.61
N SER A 256 8.98 -0.92 10.72
CA SER A 256 7.82 -1.12 9.85
C SER A 256 8.01 -2.27 8.86
N THR A 257 9.16 -2.34 8.18
CA THR A 257 9.45 -3.44 7.25
C THR A 257 9.58 -4.78 7.98
N ASN A 258 10.14 -4.78 9.19
CA ASN A 258 10.18 -5.96 10.06
C ASN A 258 8.79 -6.50 10.37
N ARG A 259 7.83 -5.62 10.61
CA ARG A 259 6.45 -6.00 10.92
C ARG A 259 5.80 -6.73 9.75
N ASP A 260 5.95 -6.21 8.54
CA ASP A 260 5.37 -6.82 7.34
C ASP A 260 5.91 -8.23 7.10
N TRP A 261 7.22 -8.44 7.24
CA TRP A 261 7.82 -9.77 7.07
C TRP A 261 7.49 -10.74 8.19
N ARG A 262 7.36 -10.28 9.43
CA ARG A 262 6.89 -11.13 10.53
C ARG A 262 5.45 -11.57 10.27
N ALA A 263 4.59 -10.67 9.80
CA ALA A 263 3.23 -11.01 9.39
C ALA A 263 3.19 -11.99 8.21
N PHE A 264 4.06 -11.80 7.21
CA PHE A 264 4.26 -12.77 6.14
C PHE A 264 4.71 -14.14 6.69
N GLY A 265 5.64 -14.16 7.63
CA GLY A 265 6.12 -15.37 8.30
C GLY A 265 5.01 -16.11 9.04
N VAL A 266 4.09 -15.38 9.69
CA VAL A 266 2.89 -15.95 10.32
C VAL A 266 1.98 -16.63 9.28
N ALA A 267 1.73 -15.96 8.15
CA ALA A 267 0.94 -16.53 7.06
C ALA A 267 1.60 -17.78 6.46
N PHE A 268 2.91 -17.74 6.25
CA PHE A 268 3.69 -18.87 5.75
C PHE A 268 3.67 -20.07 6.73
N LEU A 269 3.83 -19.82 8.04
CA LEU A 269 3.70 -20.84 9.08
C LEU A 269 2.33 -21.54 9.04
N GLY A 270 1.26 -20.78 8.82
CA GLY A 270 -0.07 -21.37 8.71
C GLY A 270 -0.19 -22.40 7.58
N LEU A 271 0.42 -22.12 6.42
CA LEU A 271 0.44 -23.06 5.29
C LEU A 271 1.29 -24.30 5.57
N VAL A 272 2.48 -24.14 6.14
CA VAL A 272 3.40 -25.28 6.33
C VAL A 272 3.07 -26.11 7.56
N CYS A 273 2.44 -25.55 8.60
CA CYS A 273 2.08 -26.24 9.83
C CYS A 273 0.61 -26.69 9.86
N GLY A 274 0.15 -27.32 8.77
CA GLY A 274 -1.15 -28.01 8.74
C GLY A 274 -2.37 -27.10 8.86
N GLY A 275 -2.29 -25.86 8.35
CA GLY A 275 -3.41 -24.92 8.39
C GLY A 275 -3.59 -24.24 9.75
N ARG A 276 -2.61 -24.30 10.65
CA ARG A 276 -2.71 -23.67 11.98
C ARG A 276 -2.83 -22.15 11.81
N GLN A 277 -3.91 -21.58 12.34
CA GLN A 277 -4.11 -20.14 12.31
C GLN A 277 -3.58 -19.50 13.58
N LEU A 278 -2.64 -18.58 13.41
CA LEU A 278 -2.01 -17.82 14.48
C LEU A 278 -2.65 -16.42 14.55
N ASN A 279 -2.84 -15.90 15.76
CA ASN A 279 -3.44 -14.57 15.91
C ASN A 279 -2.41 -13.47 15.67
N LEU A 280 -2.40 -12.93 14.44
CA LEU A 280 -1.44 -11.88 14.08
C LEU A 280 -1.53 -10.66 15.01
N TRP A 281 -2.74 -10.29 15.45
CA TRP A 281 -2.97 -9.14 16.32
C TRP A 281 -2.23 -9.27 17.65
N ASP A 282 -2.20 -10.48 18.21
CA ASP A 282 -1.54 -10.75 19.49
C ASP A 282 -0.03 -10.90 19.33
N LEU A 283 0.44 -11.25 18.13
CA LEU A 283 1.83 -11.65 17.89
C LEU A 283 2.67 -10.53 17.29
N VAL A 284 2.17 -9.87 16.26
CA VAL A 284 2.89 -8.87 15.45
C VAL A 284 2.23 -7.48 15.54
N GLY A 285 0.95 -7.43 15.83
CA GLY A 285 0.20 -6.18 15.94
C GLY A 285 -0.35 -5.67 14.60
N THR A 286 -1.54 -5.08 14.72
CA THR A 286 -2.34 -4.32 13.73
C THR A 286 -2.00 -2.83 13.61
N ASN A 287 -1.60 -2.23 12.49
CA ASN A 287 -1.45 -0.76 12.37
C ASN A 287 -0.52 -0.14 13.47
N ALA A 288 -0.87 1.02 14.03
CA ALA A 288 -0.19 1.64 15.18
C ALA A 288 -0.26 0.79 16.46
N CYS A 289 -1.07 -0.28 16.49
CA CYS A 289 -1.25 -1.10 17.67
C CYS A 289 -0.01 -1.97 17.89
N THR A 290 0.92 -1.42 18.67
CA THR A 290 2.06 -2.13 19.24
C THR A 290 1.65 -3.00 20.44
N LYS A 291 0.36 -3.01 20.79
CA LYS A 291 -0.19 -3.67 21.98
C LYS A 291 -1.27 -4.68 21.60
N MET A 292 -1.24 -5.81 22.30
CA MET A 292 -2.30 -6.81 22.32
C MET A 292 -3.61 -6.23 22.83
N HIS A 293 -4.72 -6.96 22.67
CA HIS A 293 -6.01 -6.63 23.30
C HIS A 293 -5.93 -6.48 24.83
N THR A 294 -4.95 -7.13 25.47
CA THR A 294 -4.69 -7.07 26.91
C THR A 294 -3.92 -5.82 27.34
N GLY A 295 -3.44 -4.99 26.40
CA GLY A 295 -2.63 -3.80 26.65
C GLY A 295 -1.12 -4.08 26.80
N ALA A 296 -0.69 -5.34 26.78
CA ALA A 296 0.72 -5.73 26.73
C ALA A 296 1.32 -5.51 25.34
N GLN A 297 2.63 -5.30 25.23
CA GLN A 297 3.31 -5.13 23.94
C GLN A 297 3.28 -6.46 23.15
N CYS A 298 3.06 -6.39 21.83
CA CYS A 298 3.08 -7.60 21.01
C CYS A 298 4.51 -8.18 20.97
N PRO A 299 4.68 -9.50 21.19
CA PRO A 299 5.96 -10.12 21.48
C PRO A 299 6.88 -10.10 20.26
N TRP A 300 6.32 -10.07 19.04
CA TRP A 300 7.06 -10.01 17.79
C TRP A 300 6.94 -8.64 17.13
N SER A 301 6.52 -7.60 17.86
CA SER A 301 6.45 -6.23 17.36
C SER A 301 7.36 -5.26 18.12
N ALA A 302 8.11 -5.72 19.12
CA ALA A 302 9.02 -4.84 19.83
C ALA A 302 10.16 -4.39 18.90
N PRO A 303 10.56 -3.10 18.94
CA PRO A 303 11.84 -2.67 18.39
C PRO A 303 12.95 -3.51 19.02
N VAL A 304 13.74 -4.19 18.18
CA VAL A 304 14.83 -5.03 18.66
C VAL A 304 16.13 -4.23 18.51
N PRO A 305 16.97 -4.12 19.57
CA PRO A 305 18.25 -3.44 19.49
C PRO A 305 19.15 -4.04 18.39
N ALA A 306 19.93 -3.18 17.73
CA ALA A 306 20.92 -3.63 16.76
C ALA A 306 21.99 -4.50 17.49
N GLY A 307 22.07 -5.78 17.12
CA GLY A 307 23.04 -6.72 17.69
C GLY A 307 22.45 -7.91 18.43
N ASP A 308 21.13 -7.96 18.63
CA ASP A 308 20.48 -9.18 19.13
C ASP A 308 20.65 -10.33 18.14
N PRO A 309 20.91 -11.55 18.62
CA PRO A 309 21.11 -12.69 17.74
C PRO A 309 19.82 -12.99 16.96
N CYS A 310 19.97 -13.35 15.69
CA CYS A 310 18.86 -13.82 14.85
C CYS A 310 18.37 -15.19 15.34
N VAL A 311 17.55 -15.19 16.39
CA VAL A 311 16.92 -16.38 16.96
C VAL A 311 15.44 -16.31 16.68
N LEU A 312 14.91 -17.41 16.16
CA LEU A 312 13.48 -17.63 16.02
C LEU A 312 12.78 -17.49 17.38
N PRO A 313 11.64 -16.78 17.47
CA PRO A 313 10.86 -16.76 18.70
C PRO A 313 10.58 -18.20 19.17
N ALA A 314 10.66 -18.43 20.49
CA ALA A 314 10.50 -19.77 21.08
C ALA A 314 9.19 -20.41 20.64
N ASP A 315 8.10 -19.64 20.60
CA ASP A 315 6.79 -20.10 20.15
C ASP A 315 6.81 -20.57 18.70
N VAL A 316 7.51 -19.86 17.80
CA VAL A 316 7.65 -20.29 16.40
C VAL A 316 8.47 -21.58 16.31
N SER A 317 9.52 -21.71 17.10
CA SER A 317 10.31 -22.95 17.16
C SER A 317 9.48 -24.14 17.65
N SER A 318 8.68 -23.95 18.69
CA SER A 318 7.74 -24.95 19.22
C SER A 318 6.69 -25.34 18.19
N LEU A 319 6.12 -24.36 17.46
CA LEU A 319 5.15 -24.62 16.39
C LEU A 319 5.71 -25.54 15.30
N LEU A 320 6.98 -25.40 14.93
CA LEU A 320 7.62 -26.26 13.94
C LEU A 320 7.80 -27.68 14.47
N VAL A 321 8.17 -27.84 15.75
CA VAL A 321 8.32 -29.15 16.40
C VAL A 321 6.97 -29.86 16.54
N ASP A 322 5.95 -29.12 16.96
CA ASP A 322 4.61 -29.65 17.26
C ASP A 322 3.71 -29.78 16.02
N SER A 323 4.21 -29.41 14.84
CA SER A 323 3.44 -29.41 13.60
C SER A 323 2.95 -30.80 13.21
N GLY A 324 3.62 -31.87 13.68
CA GLY A 324 3.34 -33.25 13.27
C GLY A 324 3.63 -33.52 11.78
N MET A 325 4.25 -32.56 11.08
CA MET A 325 4.54 -32.65 9.65
C MET A 325 5.78 -33.49 9.40
N ALA A 326 5.69 -34.42 8.45
CA ALA A 326 6.81 -35.26 8.03
C ALA A 326 7.67 -34.54 6.99
N TRP A 327 8.45 -33.54 7.41
CA TRP A 327 9.44 -32.89 6.56
C TRP A 327 10.74 -33.70 6.51
N THR A 328 11.40 -33.71 5.36
CA THR A 328 12.80 -34.14 5.27
C THR A 328 13.70 -33.21 6.09
N HIS A 329 14.89 -33.68 6.45
CA HIS A 329 15.86 -32.86 7.18
C HIS A 329 16.19 -31.57 6.41
N THR A 330 16.39 -31.66 5.10
CA THR A 330 16.68 -30.52 4.23
C THR A 330 15.51 -29.53 4.16
N GLU A 331 14.28 -30.01 3.99
CA GLU A 331 13.10 -29.13 4.02
C GLU A 331 12.98 -28.39 5.35
N ARG A 332 13.17 -29.09 6.47
CA ARG A 332 13.13 -28.47 7.80
C ARG A 332 14.19 -27.38 7.95
N LEU A 333 15.42 -27.63 7.48
CA LEU A 333 16.48 -26.62 7.50
C LEU A 333 16.13 -25.40 6.65
N ASN A 334 15.56 -25.61 5.45
CA ASN A 334 15.17 -24.51 4.58
C ASN A 334 14.00 -23.69 5.15
N ILE A 335 12.99 -24.34 5.74
CA ILE A 335 11.88 -23.68 6.46
C ILE A 335 12.43 -22.82 7.60
N VAL A 336 13.28 -23.41 8.45
CA VAL A 336 13.90 -22.70 9.58
C VAL A 336 14.74 -21.53 9.07
N SER A 337 15.55 -21.72 8.03
CA SER A 337 16.37 -20.64 7.47
C SER A 337 15.53 -19.46 6.98
N ALA A 338 14.44 -19.74 6.24
CA ALA A 338 13.54 -18.70 5.74
C ALA A 338 12.87 -17.93 6.89
N LEU A 339 12.39 -18.64 7.92
CA LEU A 339 11.77 -18.01 9.08
C LEU A 339 12.77 -17.21 9.92
N VAL A 340 14.00 -17.69 10.12
CA VAL A 340 15.04 -16.89 10.80
C VAL A 340 15.25 -15.56 10.09
N ALA A 341 15.26 -15.54 8.75
CA ALA A 341 15.39 -14.30 7.99
C ALA A 341 14.17 -13.37 8.15
N MET A 342 12.94 -13.91 8.14
CA MET A 342 11.69 -13.14 8.32
C MET A 342 11.53 -12.56 9.73
N PHE A 343 12.11 -13.21 10.74
CA PHE A 343 12.01 -12.79 12.14
C PHE A 343 13.27 -12.05 12.64
N ALA A 344 14.29 -11.89 11.79
CA ALA A 344 15.53 -11.21 12.13
C ALA A 344 15.28 -9.79 12.66
N PRO A 345 16.10 -9.29 13.61
CA PRO A 345 16.07 -7.89 14.04
C PRO A 345 16.37 -6.91 12.90
N CYS A 346 17.22 -7.32 11.96
CA CYS A 346 17.61 -6.56 10.78
C CYS A 346 17.23 -7.38 9.55
N ILE A 347 16.08 -7.06 8.95
CA ILE A 347 15.63 -7.78 7.77
C ILE A 347 16.36 -7.32 6.51
N ASN A 348 16.68 -8.31 5.67
CA ASN A 348 17.11 -8.14 4.30
C ASN A 348 16.06 -8.78 3.37
N ASP A 349 15.32 -7.95 2.63
CA ASP A 349 14.26 -8.39 1.70
C ASP A 349 14.78 -9.40 0.66
N ASP A 350 15.99 -9.18 0.16
CA ASP A 350 16.60 -10.00 -0.89
C ASP A 350 16.97 -11.39 -0.36
N ASP A 351 17.48 -11.46 0.88
CA ASP A 351 17.82 -12.73 1.54
C ASP A 351 16.56 -13.56 1.82
N ILE A 352 15.47 -12.93 2.28
CA ILE A 352 14.19 -13.64 2.48
C ILE A 352 13.66 -14.19 1.16
N CYS A 353 13.61 -13.37 0.11
CA CYS A 353 13.15 -13.82 -1.21
C CYS A 353 14.02 -14.96 -1.75
N LYS A 354 15.34 -14.88 -1.58
CA LYS A 354 16.27 -15.95 -1.97
C LYS A 354 15.98 -17.25 -1.23
N LYS A 355 15.85 -17.21 0.10
CA LYS A 355 15.55 -18.40 0.91
C LYS A 355 14.20 -19.04 0.57
N LEU A 356 13.18 -18.22 0.32
CA LEU A 356 11.89 -18.69 -0.20
C LEU A 356 12.05 -19.34 -1.57
N GLY A 357 12.91 -18.79 -2.44
CA GLY A 357 13.18 -19.33 -3.78
C GLY A 357 13.81 -20.72 -3.74
N VAL A 358 14.82 -20.89 -2.86
CA VAL A 358 15.43 -22.20 -2.58
C VAL A 358 14.38 -23.19 -2.08
N LEU A 359 13.51 -22.77 -1.15
CA LEU A 359 12.46 -23.64 -0.62
C LEU A 359 11.41 -24.00 -1.67
N ALA A 360 11.09 -23.09 -2.58
CA ALA A 360 10.19 -23.29 -3.72
C ALA A 360 10.77 -24.25 -4.79
N GLY A 361 12.03 -24.68 -4.66
CA GLY A 361 12.70 -25.53 -5.64
C GLY A 361 13.36 -24.76 -6.79
N GLY A 362 13.49 -23.43 -6.66
CA GLY A 362 14.34 -22.65 -7.55
C GLY A 362 15.81 -22.98 -7.31
N ALA A 363 16.56 -23.26 -8.39
CA ALA A 363 18.01 -23.33 -8.31
C ALA A 363 18.55 -21.95 -7.92
N ASP A 364 19.55 -21.90 -7.04
CA ASP A 364 20.31 -20.68 -6.75
C ASP A 364 20.82 -20.09 -8.07
N HIS A 365 20.26 -18.96 -8.49
CA HIS A 365 20.76 -18.15 -9.61
C HIS A 365 21.42 -16.89 -9.08
#